data_AF-A0A6A4QJQ7-F1
#
_entry.id   AF-A0A6A4QJQ7-F1
#
_cell.length_a   1.000
_cell.length_b   1.000
_cell.length_c   1.000
_cell.angle_alpha   90.00
_cell.angle_beta   90.00
_cell.angle_gamma   90.00
#
_symmetry.space_group_name_H-M   'P 1'
#
loop_
_entity.id
_entity.type
_entity.pdbx_description
1 polymer ?
#
loop_
_entity_poly.entity_id
_entity_poly.type
_entity_poly.pdbx_seq_one_letter_code
_entity_poly.pdbx_strand_id
1 'polypeptide(L)'
;MKPETRVQFELRLIILYAKTNKMKLPCLISNSTGYIPHLSTKVNVKREENSISIKAKEVKFFKTLAPPLVATFLLLSPICTTPVSIAQTIDIHKGATLFGQACIGCHDAGGNIIQPGATLYTKDLQRNGVVTEEEIYGITYYGKGRMPGFGKECKPRGQCTFGARLEDEDIKILAEFVKLQADQGWPSIEAEEK
;
A
#
# COMPACT_ATOMS: atom_id res chain seq x y z
N MET A 1 -13.59 -18.08 0.13
CA MET A 1 -13.65 -16.61 0.35
C MET A 1 -13.27 -16.39 1.81
N LYS A 2 -12.04 -15.94 2.10
CA LYS A 2 -11.59 -15.71 3.50
C LYS A 2 -12.15 -14.36 3.97
N PRO A 3 -12.51 -14.19 5.25
CA PRO A 3 -12.91 -12.89 5.78
C PRO A 3 -11.70 -11.96 5.77
N GLU A 4 -11.79 -10.90 4.96
CA GLU A 4 -10.81 -9.81 4.96
C GLU A 4 -10.96 -9.06 6.31
N THR A 5 -9.90 -9.04 7.12
CA THR A 5 -9.95 -8.39 8.43
C THR A 5 -10.16 -6.89 8.25
N ARG A 6 -10.94 -6.27 9.15
CA ARG A 6 -11.33 -4.85 9.05
C ARG A 6 -10.14 -3.91 8.82
N VAL A 7 -8.97 -4.24 9.36
CA VAL A 7 -7.69 -3.53 9.17
C VAL A 7 -7.26 -3.45 7.69
N GLN A 8 -7.38 -4.55 6.91
CA GLN A 8 -7.06 -4.56 5.48
C GLN A 8 -8.02 -3.65 4.68
N PHE A 9 -9.28 -3.55 5.11
CA PHE A 9 -10.28 -2.70 4.46
C PHE A 9 -10.02 -1.20 4.73
N GLU A 10 -9.68 -0.83 5.97
CA GLU A 10 -9.31 0.55 6.32
C GLU A 10 -8.00 0.98 5.64
N LEU A 11 -6.98 0.11 5.58
CA LEU A 11 -5.72 0.41 4.90
C LEU A 11 -5.92 0.61 3.39
N ARG A 12 -6.77 -0.21 2.76
CA ARG A 12 -7.23 0.01 1.37
C ARG A 12 -7.96 1.33 1.19
N LEU A 13 -8.79 1.75 2.15
CA LEU A 13 -9.53 3.00 2.09
C LEU A 13 -8.61 4.22 2.19
N ILE A 14 -7.59 4.18 3.04
CA ILE A 14 -6.55 5.22 3.15
C ILE A 14 -5.75 5.32 1.84
N ILE A 15 -5.33 4.19 1.26
CA ILE A 15 -4.63 4.15 -0.03
C ILE A 15 -5.51 4.71 -1.17
N LEU A 16 -6.81 4.42 -1.18
CA LEU A 16 -7.75 5.01 -2.15
C LEU A 16 -7.90 6.52 -1.97
N TYR A 17 -7.89 7.03 -0.73
CA TYR A 17 -8.00 8.47 -0.44
C TYR A 17 -6.73 9.25 -0.81
N ALA A 18 -5.55 8.65 -0.64
CA ALA A 18 -4.29 9.21 -1.15
C ALA A 18 -4.27 9.26 -2.70
N LYS A 19 -4.88 8.27 -3.36
CA LYS A 19 -4.88 8.14 -4.83
C LYS A 19 -5.78 9.14 -5.56
N THR A 20 -6.77 9.73 -4.87
CA THR A 20 -7.68 10.74 -5.46
C THR A 20 -7.15 12.16 -5.34
N ASN A 21 -6.31 12.47 -4.35
CA ASN A 21 -5.72 13.80 -4.16
C ASN A 21 -4.47 14.05 -5.02
N LYS A 22 -4.62 14.01 -6.35
CA LYS A 22 -3.66 14.63 -7.28
C LYS A 22 -3.76 16.15 -7.24
N MET A 23 -3.29 16.78 -6.17
CA MET A 23 -3.06 18.22 -6.15
C MET A 23 -1.94 18.57 -7.13
N LYS A 24 -2.30 19.23 -8.22
CA LYS A 24 -1.33 19.80 -9.17
C LYS A 24 -0.56 20.94 -8.50
N LEU A 25 0.74 20.79 -8.31
CA LEU A 25 1.63 21.95 -8.22
C LEU A 25 1.92 22.50 -9.63
N PRO A 26 1.93 23.83 -9.82
CA PRO A 26 2.16 24.44 -11.13
C PRO A 26 3.64 24.41 -11.53
N CYS A 27 3.89 24.12 -12.81
CA CYS A 27 5.20 24.27 -13.44
C CYS A 27 5.56 25.76 -13.58
N LEU A 28 6.74 26.17 -13.10
CA LEU A 28 7.28 27.50 -13.38
C LEU A 28 7.91 27.52 -14.78
N ILE A 29 7.28 28.27 -15.68
CA ILE A 29 7.74 28.52 -17.04
C ILE A 29 8.92 29.50 -17.07
N SER A 30 10.01 29.09 -17.71
CA SER A 30 11.11 29.98 -18.11
C SER A 30 10.92 30.39 -19.57
N ASN A 31 11.08 31.69 -19.86
CA ASN A 31 10.79 32.26 -21.18
C ASN A 31 11.95 32.08 -22.17
N SER A 32 11.63 31.75 -23.41
CA SER A 32 12.44 32.14 -24.57
C SER A 32 11.59 32.33 -25.82
N THR A 33 11.96 33.36 -26.58
CA THR A 33 11.24 33.97 -27.71
C THR A 33 11.64 33.35 -29.05
N GLY A 34 10.70 33.27 -30.01
CA GLY A 34 11.07 33.07 -31.41
C GLY A 34 9.99 32.56 -32.38
N TYR A 35 9.54 33.47 -33.27
CA TYR A 35 8.98 33.24 -34.61
C TYR A 35 7.56 32.65 -34.84
N ILE A 36 6.89 33.28 -35.83
CA ILE A 36 5.56 33.04 -36.44
C ILE A 36 5.80 33.16 -37.97
N PRO A 37 5.30 32.24 -38.83
CA PRO A 37 4.05 32.46 -39.60
C PRO A 37 3.10 31.23 -39.55
N HIS A 38 1.80 31.38 -39.25
CA HIS A 38 0.71 31.76 -40.17
C HIS A 38 0.23 30.67 -41.15
N LEU A 39 -0.93 30.05 -40.88
CA LEU A 39 -1.99 29.86 -41.90
C LEU A 39 -3.39 29.63 -41.28
N SER A 40 -4.43 30.04 -42.02
CA SER A 40 -5.88 29.88 -41.75
C SER A 40 -6.32 28.39 -41.74
N THR A 41 -7.53 27.98 -41.32
CA THR A 41 -8.84 28.56 -41.69
C THR A 41 -9.98 28.15 -40.74
N LYS A 42 -11.01 28.99 -40.61
CA LYS A 42 -12.31 28.66 -39.98
C LYS A 42 -13.17 27.77 -40.88
N VAL A 43 -13.97 26.86 -40.28
CA VAL A 43 -15.35 26.57 -40.71
C VAL A 43 -16.23 26.36 -39.45
N ASN A 44 -17.49 26.80 -39.52
CA ASN A 44 -18.56 26.70 -38.52
C ASN A 44 -19.83 26.19 -39.25
N VAL A 45 -21.00 26.12 -38.59
CA VAL A 45 -22.35 25.83 -39.17
C VAL A 45 -22.59 24.31 -39.38
N LYS A 46 -23.77 23.67 -39.16
CA LYS A 46 -25.21 23.99 -38.86
C LYS A 46 -25.69 22.96 -37.80
N ARG A 47 -26.57 23.21 -36.80
CA ARG A 47 -28.01 23.57 -36.77
C ARG A 47 -28.96 22.55 -37.44
N GLU A 48 -30.18 22.45 -36.84
CA GLU A 48 -31.49 21.97 -37.35
C GLU A 48 -31.88 20.58 -36.78
N GLU A 49 -32.75 20.45 -35.76
CA GLU A 49 -34.20 20.80 -35.60
C GLU A 49 -35.19 19.86 -36.33
N ASN A 50 -35.90 19.02 -35.56
CA ASN A 50 -37.28 18.52 -35.80
C ASN A 50 -37.72 17.73 -34.53
N SER A 51 -38.68 18.05 -33.65
CA SER A 51 -40.03 18.68 -33.65
C SER A 51 -41.21 17.68 -33.61
N ILE A 52 -42.09 17.85 -32.59
CA ILE A 52 -43.56 17.60 -32.59
C ILE A 52 -44.04 16.10 -32.64
N SER A 53 -45.07 15.59 -31.92
CA SER A 53 -46.03 16.14 -30.94
C SER A 53 -46.58 15.11 -29.90
N ILE A 54 -46.74 15.57 -28.67
CA ILE A 54 -47.90 15.44 -27.74
C ILE A 54 -48.96 14.31 -27.98
N LYS A 55 -49.21 13.50 -26.92
CA LYS A 55 -50.57 13.36 -26.38
C LYS A 55 -50.63 13.14 -24.86
N ALA A 56 -51.45 13.94 -24.18
CA ALA A 56 -51.69 13.86 -22.74
C ALA A 56 -52.87 12.94 -22.40
N LYS A 57 -52.88 12.40 -21.16
CA LYS A 57 -54.07 11.97 -20.43
C LYS A 57 -53.95 12.40 -18.97
N GLU A 58 -54.96 13.09 -18.47
CA GLU A 58 -55.09 13.41 -17.04
C GLU A 58 -55.42 12.17 -16.20
N VAL A 59 -55.07 12.20 -14.91
CA VAL A 59 -55.96 11.73 -13.84
C VAL A 59 -55.69 12.47 -12.51
N LYS A 60 -56.60 13.41 -12.21
CA LYS A 60 -57.18 13.76 -10.89
C LYS A 60 -56.30 13.65 -9.62
N PHE A 61 -55.75 14.80 -9.24
CA PHE A 61 -56.12 15.55 -8.02
C PHE A 61 -56.57 14.73 -6.79
N PHE A 62 -55.65 14.57 -5.83
CA PHE A 62 -56.01 14.55 -4.40
C PHE A 62 -55.14 15.57 -3.66
N LYS A 63 -55.79 16.54 -3.00
CA LYS A 63 -55.16 17.45 -2.04
C LYS A 63 -55.24 16.84 -0.65
N THR A 64 -54.10 16.71 0.03
CA THR A 64 -54.05 16.62 1.49
C THR A 64 -52.93 17.52 2.03
N LEU A 65 -53.19 18.15 3.16
CA LEU A 65 -52.31 19.09 3.87
C LEU A 65 -50.95 18.48 4.28
N ALA A 66 -49.96 19.36 4.42
CA ALA A 66 -48.66 19.11 5.04
C ALA A 66 -48.60 19.83 6.42
N PRO A 67 -47.44 19.97 7.10
CA PRO A 67 -46.23 19.14 7.20
C PRO A 67 -46.15 18.63 8.68
N PRO A 68 -45.05 18.60 9.48
CA PRO A 68 -43.61 18.69 9.20
C PRO A 68 -42.69 17.73 10.04
N LEU A 69 -41.37 17.94 9.93
CA LEU A 69 -40.26 17.59 10.86
C LEU A 69 -40.28 16.20 11.57
N VAL A 70 -39.74 15.17 10.92
CA VAL A 70 -39.02 14.12 11.66
C VAL A 70 -37.56 14.54 11.77
N ALA A 71 -37.10 14.73 13.01
CA ALA A 71 -35.78 15.27 13.30
C ALA A 71 -34.64 14.34 12.85
N THR A 72 -33.52 15.00 12.56
CA THR A 72 -32.17 14.45 12.46
C THR A 72 -31.87 13.36 13.50
N PHE A 73 -31.90 12.10 13.08
CA PHE A 73 -31.06 11.07 13.69
C PHE A 73 -29.72 11.05 12.93
N LEU A 74 -28.80 11.89 13.38
CA LEU A 74 -27.39 11.70 13.08
C LEU A 74 -27.01 10.31 13.58
N LEU A 75 -26.72 9.40 12.65
CA LEU A 75 -26.13 8.11 12.94
C LEU A 75 -24.72 8.35 13.49
N LEU A 76 -24.63 8.56 14.81
CA LEU A 76 -23.40 8.34 15.57
C LEU A 76 -23.10 6.83 15.56
N SER A 77 -22.71 6.34 14.39
CA SER A 77 -21.93 5.11 14.30
C SER A 77 -20.70 5.34 15.17
N PRO A 78 -20.44 4.51 16.20
CA PRO A 78 -19.18 4.59 16.90
C PRO A 78 -18.09 4.22 15.91
N ILE A 79 -17.33 5.24 15.47
CA ILE A 79 -16.12 5.06 14.68
C ILE A 79 -15.13 4.40 15.64
N CYS A 80 -15.19 3.08 15.71
CA CYS A 80 -14.29 2.26 16.51
C CYS A 80 -12.95 2.20 15.79
N THR A 81 -12.24 3.33 15.78
CA THR A 81 -10.82 3.41 15.46
C THR A 81 -10.08 2.60 16.51
N THR A 82 -9.80 1.34 16.20
CA THR A 82 -8.86 0.55 16.99
C THR A 82 -7.52 1.27 16.94
N PRO A 83 -6.97 1.76 18.07
CA PRO A 83 -5.66 2.38 18.05
C PRO A 83 -4.65 1.31 17.64
N VAL A 84 -3.97 1.52 16.50
CA VAL A 84 -2.72 0.81 16.22
C VAL A 84 -1.79 1.12 17.38
N SER A 85 -1.27 0.10 18.06
CA SER A 85 -0.46 0.31 19.25
C SER A 85 0.83 1.02 18.86
N ILE A 86 1.24 2.02 19.64
CA ILE A 86 2.49 2.76 19.44
C ILE A 86 3.69 1.78 19.36
N ALA A 87 3.66 0.69 20.15
CA ALA A 87 4.66 -0.36 20.12
C ALA A 87 4.78 -1.02 18.73
N GLN A 88 3.65 -1.39 18.10
CA GLN A 88 3.65 -2.03 16.77
C GLN A 88 4.23 -1.10 15.70
N THR A 89 4.00 0.20 15.80
CA THR A 89 4.60 1.19 14.87
C THR A 89 6.11 1.30 15.09
N ILE A 90 6.58 1.33 16.35
CA ILE A 90 8.01 1.33 16.69
C ILE A 90 8.69 0.07 16.13
N ASP A 91 8.09 -1.11 16.30
CA ASP A 91 8.66 -2.38 15.85
C ASP A 91 8.73 -2.44 14.31
N ILE A 92 7.75 -1.89 13.59
CA ILE A 92 7.81 -1.77 12.11
C ILE A 92 8.98 -0.86 11.67
N HIS A 93 9.16 0.31 12.29
CA HIS A 93 10.28 1.20 11.95
C HIS A 93 11.64 0.59 12.31
N LYS A 94 11.73 -0.10 13.45
CA LYS A 94 12.93 -0.83 13.86
C LYS A 94 13.23 -1.99 12.90
N GLY A 95 12.22 -2.76 12.50
CA GLY A 95 12.33 -3.83 11.51
C GLY A 95 12.80 -3.33 10.14
N ALA A 96 12.23 -2.23 9.64
CA ALA A 96 12.69 -1.58 8.42
C ALA A 96 14.16 -1.12 8.51
N THR A 97 14.56 -0.53 9.64
CA THR A 97 15.93 -0.10 9.90
C THR A 97 16.91 -1.28 9.92
N LEU A 98 16.59 -2.34 10.68
CA LEU A 98 17.39 -3.57 10.73
C LEU A 98 17.50 -4.24 9.35
N PHE A 99 16.40 -4.27 8.59
CA PHE A 99 16.37 -4.85 7.25
C PHE A 99 17.24 -4.07 6.26
N GLY A 100 17.20 -2.73 6.33
CA GLY A 100 18.09 -1.85 5.58
C GLY A 100 19.57 -2.04 5.92
N GLN A 101 19.88 -2.37 7.17
CA GLN A 101 21.28 -2.58 7.63
C GLN A 101 21.82 -3.98 7.30
N ALA A 102 20.99 -5.04 7.41
CA ALA A 102 21.46 -6.42 7.37
C ALA A 102 21.01 -7.22 6.13
N CYS A 103 19.90 -6.85 5.49
CA CYS A 103 19.20 -7.71 4.53
C CYS A 103 19.14 -7.13 3.10
N ILE A 104 19.04 -5.81 2.95
CA ILE A 104 18.80 -5.13 1.67
C ILE A 104 19.83 -5.47 0.59
N GLY A 105 21.09 -5.68 0.96
CA GLY A 105 22.18 -6.03 0.03
C GLY A 105 21.95 -7.34 -0.74
N CYS A 106 21.06 -8.22 -0.27
CA CYS A 106 20.62 -9.42 -0.99
C CYS A 106 19.13 -9.40 -1.36
N HIS A 107 18.31 -8.73 -0.56
CA HIS A 107 16.84 -8.79 -0.57
C HIS A 107 16.16 -7.43 -0.82
N ASP A 108 16.80 -6.55 -1.58
CA ASP A 108 16.22 -5.27 -1.99
C ASP A 108 14.81 -5.43 -2.59
N ALA A 109 13.90 -4.54 -2.20
CA ALA A 109 12.47 -4.58 -2.48
C ALA A 109 11.78 -5.95 -2.27
N GLY A 110 12.30 -6.82 -1.39
CA GLY A 110 11.80 -8.18 -1.17
C GLY A 110 12.28 -9.22 -2.18
N GLY A 111 13.21 -8.86 -3.07
CA GLY A 111 13.80 -9.74 -4.07
C GLY A 111 14.76 -10.79 -3.48
N ASN A 112 15.58 -11.37 -4.37
CA ASN A 112 16.76 -12.16 -4.00
C ASN A 112 17.75 -12.16 -5.18
N ILE A 113 18.82 -11.37 -5.09
CA ILE A 113 19.80 -11.25 -6.18
C ILE A 113 20.69 -12.49 -6.33
N ILE A 114 20.76 -13.34 -5.30
CA ILE A 114 21.65 -14.51 -5.25
C ILE A 114 20.95 -15.76 -5.80
N GLN A 115 19.67 -15.94 -5.48
CA GLN A 115 18.90 -17.15 -5.82
C GLN A 115 17.49 -16.79 -6.34
N PRO A 116 17.30 -16.83 -7.68
CA PRO A 116 15.97 -16.74 -8.28
C PRO A 116 15.02 -17.78 -7.69
N GLY A 117 13.78 -17.37 -7.41
CA GLY A 117 12.76 -18.24 -6.82
C GLY A 117 12.90 -18.49 -5.31
N ALA A 118 13.79 -17.77 -4.63
CA ALA A 118 13.87 -17.69 -3.17
C ALA A 118 13.73 -16.22 -2.69
N THR A 119 12.80 -15.47 -3.32
CA THR A 119 12.47 -14.10 -2.90
C THR A 119 11.63 -14.09 -1.61
N LEU A 120 11.49 -12.91 -0.99
CA LEU A 120 10.67 -12.69 0.20
C LEU A 120 9.20 -12.39 -0.13
N TYR A 121 8.78 -12.56 -1.40
CA TYR A 121 7.37 -12.49 -1.78
C TYR A 121 6.61 -13.75 -1.37
N THR A 122 5.35 -13.60 -0.95
CA THR A 122 4.47 -14.69 -0.46
C THR A 122 4.44 -15.92 -1.36
N LYS A 123 4.49 -15.77 -2.69
CA LYS A 123 4.52 -16.89 -3.65
C LYS A 123 5.77 -17.77 -3.51
N ASP A 124 6.91 -17.17 -3.22
CA ASP A 124 8.18 -17.88 -3.07
C ASP A 124 8.31 -18.45 -1.66
N LEU A 125 7.91 -17.68 -0.64
CA LEU A 125 7.80 -18.14 0.74
C LEU A 125 6.90 -19.40 0.86
N GLN A 126 5.72 -19.39 0.23
CA GLN A 126 4.82 -20.56 0.16
C GLN A 126 5.42 -21.74 -0.59
N ARG A 127 6.06 -21.50 -1.74
CA ARG A 127 6.70 -22.58 -2.53
C ARG A 127 7.87 -23.24 -1.78
N ASN A 128 8.58 -22.49 -0.94
CA ASN A 128 9.76 -22.98 -0.22
C ASN A 128 9.46 -23.49 1.20
N GLY A 129 8.20 -23.46 1.67
CA GLY A 129 7.81 -23.86 3.03
C GLY A 129 8.41 -22.93 4.10
N VAL A 130 8.25 -21.61 3.90
CA VAL A 130 8.73 -20.56 4.81
C VAL A 130 7.65 -19.49 4.94
N VAL A 131 6.47 -19.88 5.41
CA VAL A 131 5.24 -19.07 5.42
C VAL A 131 5.01 -18.43 6.79
N THR A 132 5.53 -19.01 7.87
CA THR A 132 5.34 -18.48 9.23
C THR A 132 6.52 -17.62 9.68
N GLU A 133 6.28 -16.78 10.69
CA GLU A 133 7.31 -15.92 11.29
C GLU A 133 8.42 -16.76 11.95
N GLU A 134 8.08 -17.91 12.52
CA GLU A 134 9.04 -18.85 13.13
C GLU A 134 9.94 -19.51 12.08
N GLU A 135 9.42 -19.79 10.88
CA GLU A 135 10.22 -20.33 9.77
C GLU A 135 11.18 -19.26 9.20
N ILE A 136 10.72 -18.01 9.09
CA ILE A 136 11.55 -16.86 8.69
C ILE A 136 12.62 -16.56 9.75
N TYR A 137 12.25 -16.60 11.04
CA TYR A 137 13.17 -16.49 12.17
C TYR A 137 14.25 -17.56 12.10
N GLY A 138 13.86 -18.84 11.94
CA GLY A 138 14.80 -19.95 11.89
C GLY A 138 15.83 -19.83 10.75
N ILE A 139 15.39 -19.40 9.56
CA ILE A 139 16.30 -19.15 8.42
C ILE A 139 17.19 -17.93 8.66
N THR A 140 16.66 -16.84 9.22
CA THR A 140 17.47 -15.65 9.54
C THR A 140 18.49 -15.96 10.65
N TYR A 141 18.13 -16.79 11.62
CA TYR A 141 18.99 -17.19 12.72
C TYR A 141 20.14 -18.11 12.26
N TYR A 142 19.81 -19.23 11.61
CA TYR A 142 20.76 -20.30 11.29
C TYR A 142 21.31 -20.27 9.85
N GLY A 143 20.73 -19.46 8.96
CA GLY A 143 21.08 -19.41 7.55
C GLY A 143 20.52 -20.60 6.75
N LYS A 144 20.46 -20.47 5.43
CA LYS A 144 20.01 -21.53 4.51
C LYS A 144 20.74 -21.45 3.18
N GLY A 145 21.51 -22.50 2.85
CA GLY A 145 22.27 -22.57 1.60
C GLY A 145 23.33 -21.47 1.51
N ARG A 146 23.11 -20.48 0.64
CA ARG A 146 24.01 -19.32 0.46
C ARG A 146 23.64 -18.10 1.31
N MET A 147 22.48 -18.10 1.97
CA MET A 147 22.12 -17.05 2.93
C MET A 147 22.80 -17.35 4.28
N PRO A 148 23.62 -16.43 4.82
CA PRO A 148 24.28 -16.63 6.11
C PRO A 148 23.28 -16.49 7.27
N GLY A 149 23.52 -17.22 8.36
CA GLY A 149 22.78 -17.05 9.62
C GLY A 149 23.32 -15.90 10.48
N PHE A 150 22.42 -15.15 11.11
CA PHE A 150 22.72 -13.94 11.89
C PHE A 150 22.63 -14.14 13.41
N GLY A 151 22.02 -15.23 13.88
CA GLY A 151 21.84 -15.49 15.32
C GLY A 151 23.15 -15.74 16.07
N LYS A 152 23.17 -15.43 17.36
CA LYS A 152 24.35 -15.62 18.23
C LYS A 152 24.88 -17.06 18.18
N GLU A 153 23.99 -18.04 18.35
CA GLU A 153 24.34 -19.45 18.40
C GLU A 153 24.46 -20.13 17.02
N CYS A 154 24.40 -19.35 15.92
CA CYS A 154 24.64 -19.88 14.59
C CYS A 154 26.06 -20.48 14.47
N LYS A 155 26.09 -21.73 14.02
CA LYS A 155 27.28 -22.57 13.79
C LYS A 155 27.01 -23.58 12.66
N PRO A 156 28.03 -24.04 11.90
CA PRO A 156 29.44 -23.69 11.99
C PRO A 156 29.74 -22.28 11.46
N ARG A 157 30.92 -21.72 11.81
CA ARG A 157 31.27 -20.31 11.55
C ARG A 157 31.10 -19.86 10.09
N GLY A 158 31.32 -20.75 9.12
CA GLY A 158 31.20 -20.47 7.68
C GLY A 158 29.77 -20.46 7.12
N GLN A 159 28.78 -20.95 7.88
CA GLN A 159 27.35 -20.81 7.53
C GLN A 159 26.77 -19.48 8.02
N CYS A 160 27.51 -18.73 8.84
CA CYS A 160 27.01 -17.58 9.57
C CYS A 160 27.67 -16.28 9.12
N THR A 161 27.00 -15.15 9.33
CA THR A 161 27.47 -13.84 8.89
C THR A 161 28.88 -13.55 9.39
N PHE A 162 29.70 -12.93 8.54
CA PHE A 162 31.06 -12.53 8.93
C PHE A 162 31.08 -11.30 9.84
N GLY A 163 30.05 -10.45 9.76
CA GLY A 163 29.87 -9.27 10.62
C GLY A 163 29.34 -9.61 12.02
N ALA A 164 28.80 -8.59 12.68
CA ALA A 164 28.14 -8.74 13.99
C ALA A 164 26.94 -9.71 13.90
N ARG A 165 26.72 -10.44 15.00
CA ARG A 165 25.49 -11.22 15.20
C ARG A 165 24.39 -10.31 15.74
N LEU A 166 23.14 -10.64 15.41
CA LEU A 166 21.96 -9.94 15.91
C LEU A 166 21.48 -10.57 17.22
N GLU A 167 20.80 -9.78 18.04
CA GLU A 167 20.05 -10.28 19.19
C GLU A 167 18.81 -11.06 18.73
N ASP A 168 18.38 -12.04 19.52
CA ASP A 168 17.21 -12.87 19.22
C ASP A 168 15.94 -12.01 19.01
N GLU A 169 15.73 -10.94 19.79
CA GLU A 169 14.60 -10.01 19.60
C GLU A 169 14.70 -9.21 18.29
N ASP A 170 15.92 -8.85 17.85
CA ASP A 170 16.11 -8.15 16.56
C ASP A 170 15.81 -9.08 15.38
N ILE A 171 16.13 -10.37 15.49
CA ILE A 171 15.79 -11.39 14.48
C ILE A 171 14.28 -11.65 14.46
N LYS A 172 13.62 -11.62 15.62
CA LYS A 172 12.15 -11.73 15.70
C LYS A 172 11.46 -10.53 15.05
N ILE A 173 11.88 -9.31 15.36
CA ILE A 173 11.36 -8.08 14.72
C ILE A 173 11.61 -8.09 13.20
N LEU A 174 12.76 -8.59 12.75
CA LEU A 174 13.03 -8.82 11.32
C LEU A 174 12.07 -9.84 10.69
N ALA A 175 11.76 -10.94 11.37
CA ALA A 175 10.85 -11.97 10.87
C ALA A 175 9.41 -11.45 10.76
N GLU A 176 8.92 -10.75 11.79
CA GLU A 176 7.63 -10.05 11.79
C GLU A 176 7.56 -9.01 10.65
N PHE A 177 8.62 -8.19 10.47
CA PHE A 177 8.70 -7.20 9.39
C PHE A 177 8.68 -7.84 7.99
N VAL A 178 9.46 -8.89 7.76
CA VAL A 178 9.48 -9.62 6.48
C VAL A 178 8.13 -10.26 6.19
N LYS A 179 7.47 -10.83 7.22
CA LYS A 179 6.13 -11.42 7.07
C LYS A 179 5.09 -10.36 6.71
N LEU A 180 5.12 -9.21 7.39
CA LEU A 180 4.23 -8.07 7.13
C LEU A 180 4.42 -7.54 5.70
N GLN A 181 5.66 -7.33 5.27
CA GLN A 181 5.99 -6.86 3.94
C GLN A 181 5.57 -7.86 2.85
N ALA A 182 5.77 -9.16 3.08
CA ALA A 182 5.31 -10.21 2.18
C ALA A 182 3.77 -10.17 2.00
N ASP A 183 3.02 -10.09 3.10
CA ASP A 183 1.55 -10.02 3.08
C ASP A 183 1.02 -8.75 2.39
N GLN A 184 1.77 -7.64 2.47
CA GLN A 184 1.45 -6.38 1.77
C GLN A 184 1.96 -6.34 0.32
N GLY A 185 2.74 -7.33 -0.12
CA GLY A 185 3.31 -7.39 -1.47
C GLY A 185 4.51 -6.47 -1.70
N TRP A 186 5.27 -6.16 -0.66
CA TRP A 186 6.45 -5.27 -0.66
C TRP A 186 6.17 -3.88 -1.24
N PRO A 187 5.34 -3.05 -0.56
CA PRO A 187 5.19 -1.65 -0.93
C PRO A 187 6.51 -0.89 -0.74
N SER A 188 6.76 0.09 -1.60
CA SER A 188 7.87 1.04 -1.42
C SER A 188 7.68 1.80 -0.11
N ILE A 189 8.62 1.62 0.82
CA ILE A 189 8.67 2.42 2.05
C ILE A 189 9.38 3.73 1.68
N GLU A 190 8.58 4.75 1.36
CA GLU A 190 9.06 6.13 1.32
C GLU A 190 9.39 6.53 2.77
N ALA A 191 10.68 6.47 3.12
CA ALA A 191 11.15 6.94 4.41
C ALA A 191 10.98 8.46 4.47
N GLU A 192 10.07 8.94 5.32
CA GLU A 192 9.98 10.35 5.69
C GLU A 192 11.22 10.74 6.52
N GLU A 193 12.34 10.99 5.83
CA GLU A 193 13.50 11.65 6.43
C GLU A 193 13.10 13.08 6.84
N LYS A 194 13.41 13.42 8.10
CA LYS A 194 13.10 14.71 8.74
C LYS A 194 14.39 15.38 9.23
#